data_AF-A0A960QYN7-F1
#
_entry.id   AF-A0A960QYN7-F1
#
_cell.length_a   1.000
_cell.length_b   1.000
_cell.length_c   1.000
_cell.angle_alpha   90.00
_cell.angle_beta   90.00
_cell.angle_gamma   90.00
#
_symmetry.space_group_name_H-M   'P 1'
#
loop_
_entity.id
_entity.type
_entity.pdbx_description
1 polymer ?
#
loop_
_entity_poly.entity_id
_entity_poly.type
_entity_poly.pdbx_seq_one_letter_code
_entity_poly.pdbx_strand_id
1 'polypeptide(L)'
;TSLHKVWDELMIDSLKLSYTELATFLNRVPEETRNSWTATTVLDWAKESKAAREAVYDFGPQKSGYYLNVKPPPSLSYQYRADHIELLRERLAQGGIRLAAKLNAIFSGYPD
;
A
#
# COMPACT_ATOMS: atom_id res chain seq x y z
N THR A 1 0.42 -19.77 0.16
CA THR A 1 0.55 -18.31 -0.03
C THR A 1 0.84 -17.68 1.31
N SER A 2 1.95 -16.95 1.45
CA SER A 2 2.23 -16.15 2.64
C SER A 2 1.45 -14.83 2.59
N LEU A 3 1.21 -14.21 3.74
CA LEU A 3 0.60 -12.87 3.79
C LEU A 3 1.41 -11.85 2.98
N HIS A 4 2.74 -11.96 3.01
CA HIS A 4 3.64 -11.19 2.15
C HIS A 4 3.29 -11.32 0.66
N LYS A 5 3.16 -12.55 0.14
CA LYS A 5 2.77 -12.77 -1.26
C LYS A 5 1.37 -12.20 -1.59
N VAL A 6 0.47 -12.12 -0.60
CA VAL A 6 -0.83 -11.47 -0.80
C VAL A 6 -0.66 -9.97 -1.08
N TRP A 7 0.15 -9.28 -0.28
CA TRP A 7 0.40 -7.84 -0.40
C TRP A 7 1.30 -7.47 -1.58
N ASP A 8 2.38 -8.24 -1.78
CA ASP A 8 3.39 -7.92 -2.78
C ASP A 8 2.93 -8.21 -4.22
N GLU A 9 1.96 -9.11 -4.41
CA GLU A 9 1.61 -9.65 -5.74
C GLU A 9 0.09 -9.84 -5.89
N LEU A 10 -0.53 -10.72 -5.08
CA LEU A 10 -1.85 -11.23 -5.42
C LEU A 10 -2.98 -10.20 -5.33
N MET A 11 -2.90 -9.23 -4.42
CA MET A 11 -3.89 -8.15 -4.38
C MET A 11 -3.73 -7.20 -5.58
N ILE A 12 -2.51 -6.91 -5.99
CA ILE A 12 -2.23 -6.08 -7.17
C ILE A 12 -2.74 -6.79 -8.43
N ASP A 13 -2.40 -8.07 -8.60
CA ASP A 13 -2.84 -8.90 -9.74
C ASP A 13 -4.36 -9.07 -9.83
N SER A 14 -5.05 -8.94 -8.71
CA SER A 14 -6.51 -9.04 -8.66
C SER A 14 -7.21 -7.80 -9.19
N LEU A 15 -6.52 -6.66 -9.31
CA LEU A 15 -7.06 -5.45 -9.94
C LEU A 15 -7.25 -5.64 -11.44
N LYS A 16 -6.52 -6.58 -12.06
CA LYS A 16 -6.57 -6.85 -13.52
C LYS A 16 -6.31 -5.61 -14.38
N LEU A 17 -5.52 -4.68 -13.87
CA LEU A 17 -5.05 -3.49 -14.57
C LEU A 17 -3.63 -3.72 -15.07
N SER A 18 -3.31 -3.19 -16.25
CA SER A 18 -1.92 -2.98 -16.63
C SER A 18 -1.23 -1.98 -15.70
N TYR A 19 0.11 -1.99 -15.64
CA TYR A 19 0.85 -1.05 -14.82
C TYR A 19 0.56 0.42 -15.16
N THR A 20 0.33 0.74 -16.45
CA THR A 20 -0.01 2.10 -16.89
C THR A 20 -1.41 2.52 -16.44
N GLU A 21 -2.39 1.62 -16.52
CA GLU A 21 -3.75 1.89 -16.04
C GLU A 21 -3.78 2.06 -14.52
N LEU A 22 -3.05 1.20 -13.79
CA LEU A 22 -2.92 1.30 -12.35
C LEU A 22 -2.26 2.63 -11.95
N ALA A 23 -1.15 3.01 -12.59
CA ALA A 23 -0.50 4.29 -12.33
C ALA A 23 -1.43 5.48 -12.62
N THR A 24 -2.17 5.44 -13.74
CA THR A 24 -3.14 6.48 -14.11
C THR A 24 -4.28 6.58 -13.11
N PHE A 25 -4.75 5.44 -12.59
CA PHE A 25 -5.80 5.39 -11.57
C PHE A 25 -5.31 5.98 -10.24
N LEU A 26 -4.10 5.61 -9.81
CA LEU A 26 -3.50 6.06 -8.56
C LEU A 26 -3.07 7.54 -8.59
N ASN A 27 -2.78 8.10 -9.76
CA ASN A 27 -2.33 9.50 -9.90
C ASN A 27 -3.47 10.54 -9.83
N ARG A 28 -4.56 10.26 -9.10
CA ARG A 28 -5.74 11.14 -8.94
C ARG A 28 -5.81 11.74 -7.54
N VAL A 29 -4.65 12.04 -6.96
CA VAL A 29 -4.53 12.58 -5.60
C VAL A 29 -4.59 14.11 -5.64
N PRO A 30 -5.47 14.75 -4.85
CA PRO A 30 -5.55 16.21 -4.73
C PRO A 30 -4.19 16.81 -4.38
N GLU A 31 -3.96 18.05 -4.83
CA GLU A 31 -2.68 18.74 -4.62
C GLU A 31 -2.38 18.93 -3.12
N GLU A 32 -3.36 19.31 -2.32
CA GLU A 32 -3.22 19.43 -0.87
C GLU A 32 -2.75 18.13 -0.21
N THR A 33 -3.37 17.00 -0.58
CA THR A 33 -2.97 15.68 -0.10
C THR A 33 -1.55 15.32 -0.55
N ARG A 34 -1.19 15.61 -1.81
CA ARG A 34 0.18 15.41 -2.31
C ARG A 34 1.20 16.20 -1.48
N ASN A 35 0.93 17.47 -1.20
CA ASN A 35 1.80 18.32 -0.40
C ASN A 35 1.96 17.79 1.04
N SER A 36 0.87 17.31 1.64
CA SER A 36 0.94 16.68 2.98
C SER A 36 1.81 15.43 2.98
N TRP A 37 1.75 14.60 1.94
CA TRP A 37 2.53 13.36 1.85
C TRP A 37 4.02 13.63 1.58
N THR A 38 4.34 14.65 0.77
CA THR A 38 5.73 14.98 0.44
C THR A 38 6.45 15.73 1.56
N ALA A 39 5.72 16.38 2.48
CA ALA A 39 6.27 17.02 3.67
C ALA A 39 6.79 16.05 4.74
N THR A 40 6.56 14.74 4.60
CA THR A 40 6.94 13.71 5.58
C THR A 40 8.34 13.15 5.36
N THR A 41 8.98 12.67 6.43
CA THR A 41 10.32 12.08 6.36
C THR A 41 10.29 10.58 6.06
N VAL A 42 11.42 10.01 5.62
CA VAL A 42 11.55 8.54 5.42
C VAL A 42 11.23 7.76 6.70
N LEU A 43 11.57 8.30 7.87
CA LEU A 43 11.22 7.69 9.16
C LEU A 43 9.71 7.66 9.36
N ASP A 44 8.99 8.71 8.95
CA ASP A 44 7.53 8.75 9.03
C ASP A 44 6.91 7.72 8.09
N TRP A 45 7.45 7.52 6.89
CA TRP A 45 6.97 6.49 5.97
C TRP A 45 7.09 5.09 6.57
N ALA A 46 8.18 4.83 7.29
CA ALA A 46 8.39 3.57 8.01
C ALA A 46 7.43 3.42 9.21
N LYS A 47 7.18 4.51 9.95
CA LYS A 47 6.19 4.52 11.04
C LYS A 47 4.77 4.26 10.53
N GLU A 48 4.38 4.85 9.39
CA GLU A 48 3.10 4.59 8.74
C GLU A 48 2.96 3.11 8.33
N SER A 49 3.99 2.54 7.68
CA SER A 49 4.00 1.10 7.35
C SER A 49 3.90 0.21 8.59
N LYS A 50 4.51 0.63 9.71
CA LYS A 50 4.42 -0.11 10.98
C LYS A 50 3.01 0.01 11.57
N ALA A 51 2.42 1.20 11.57
CA ALA A 51 1.06 1.44 12.07
C ALA A 51 0.02 0.65 11.29
N ALA A 52 0.18 0.55 9.96
CA ALA A 52 -0.69 -0.25 9.10
C ALA A 52 -0.71 -1.74 9.44
N ARG A 53 0.30 -2.27 10.17
CA ARG A 53 0.37 -3.70 10.51
C ARG A 53 -0.82 -4.16 11.32
N GLU A 54 -1.33 -3.35 12.23
CA GLU A 54 -2.48 -3.73 13.05
C GLU A 54 -3.69 -4.09 12.18
N ALA A 55 -4.03 -3.21 11.23
CA ALA A 55 -5.08 -3.49 10.24
C ALA A 55 -4.70 -4.68 9.33
N VAL A 56 -3.47 -4.75 8.83
CA VAL A 56 -3.00 -5.84 7.94
C VAL A 56 -3.13 -7.22 8.60
N TYR A 57 -2.92 -7.33 9.90
CA TYR A 57 -3.02 -8.59 10.64
C TYR A 57 -4.38 -8.80 11.32
N ASP A 58 -5.32 -7.86 11.15
CA ASP A 58 -6.70 -8.05 11.59
C ASP A 58 -7.44 -8.94 10.60
N PHE A 59 -7.70 -10.18 11.02
CA PHE A 59 -8.43 -11.17 10.22
C PHE A 59 -9.91 -11.30 10.67
N GLY A 60 -10.39 -10.38 11.52
CA GLY A 60 -11.74 -10.37 12.08
C GLY A 60 -11.95 -11.43 13.19
N PRO A 61 -13.19 -11.54 13.72
CA PRO A 61 -13.53 -12.36 14.88
C PRO A 61 -13.43 -13.89 14.67
N GLN A 62 -12.86 -14.36 13.56
CA GLN A 62 -12.49 -15.76 13.38
C GLN A 62 -11.00 -15.85 13.06
N LYS A 63 -10.17 -16.02 14.11
CA LYS A 63 -8.90 -16.80 14.11
C LYS A 63 -8.07 -16.58 15.38
N SER A 64 -8.62 -16.91 16.54
CA SER A 64 -7.78 -17.42 17.63
C SER A 64 -7.41 -18.87 17.31
N GLY A 65 -6.30 -19.08 16.62
CA GLY A 65 -5.71 -20.41 16.41
C GLY A 65 -5.63 -20.85 14.96
N TYR A 66 -4.78 -20.21 14.15
CA TYR A 66 -4.11 -20.89 13.04
C TYR A 66 -2.88 -20.10 12.59
N TYR A 67 -1.86 -20.10 13.43
CA TYR A 67 -0.50 -19.84 12.95
C TYR A 67 -0.01 -21.12 12.25
N LEU A 68 0.71 -20.92 11.13
CA LEU A 68 1.49 -21.90 10.35
C LEU A 68 0.73 -22.69 9.27
N ASN A 69 1.00 -22.31 8.01
CA ASN A 69 0.98 -23.16 6.81
C ASN A 69 -0.36 -23.72 6.28
N VAL A 70 -1.49 -23.05 6.49
CA VAL A 70 -2.74 -23.43 5.82
C VAL A 70 -3.17 -22.38 4.82
N LYS A 71 -3.32 -22.82 3.57
CA LYS A 71 -3.84 -22.05 2.43
C LYS A 71 -5.08 -21.28 2.92
N PRO A 72 -5.08 -19.94 2.88
CA PRO A 72 -6.19 -19.18 3.43
C PRO A 72 -7.50 -19.59 2.72
N PRO A 73 -8.61 -19.75 3.44
CA PRO A 73 -9.88 -20.10 2.82
C PRO A 73 -10.26 -19.04 1.77
N PRO A 74 -11.01 -19.39 0.72
CA PRO A 74 -11.41 -18.46 -0.35
C PRO A 74 -12.03 -17.16 0.19
N SER A 75 -12.75 -17.26 1.31
CA SER A 75 -13.36 -16.13 2.05
C SER A 75 -12.34 -15.15 2.60
N LEU A 76 -11.17 -15.60 3.09
CA LEU A 76 -10.10 -14.69 3.48
C LEU A 76 -9.62 -13.94 2.24
N SER A 77 -9.35 -14.60 1.11
CA SER A 77 -8.78 -13.91 -0.06
C SER A 77 -9.68 -12.82 -0.68
N TYR A 78 -11.01 -13.00 -0.67
CA TYR A 78 -11.94 -11.99 -1.22
C TYR A 78 -12.24 -10.87 -0.23
N GLN A 79 -12.66 -11.21 0.99
CA GLN A 79 -13.05 -10.22 2.00
C GLN A 79 -11.85 -9.41 2.47
N TYR A 80 -10.73 -10.08 2.79
CA TYR A 80 -9.49 -9.41 3.18
C TYR A 80 -9.01 -8.42 2.12
N ARG A 81 -9.09 -8.81 0.84
CA ARG A 81 -8.77 -7.89 -0.24
C ARG A 81 -9.71 -6.69 -0.22
N ALA A 82 -11.02 -6.90 -0.12
CA ALA A 82 -11.98 -5.79 -0.08
C ALA A 82 -11.68 -4.83 1.09
N ASP A 83 -11.33 -5.37 2.25
CA ASP A 83 -11.02 -4.60 3.46
C ASP A 83 -9.71 -3.80 3.34
N HIS A 84 -8.75 -4.28 2.54
CA HIS A 84 -7.40 -3.68 2.44
C HIS A 84 -7.07 -3.05 1.10
N ILE A 85 -7.94 -3.10 0.09
CA ILE A 85 -7.62 -2.60 -1.25
C ILE A 85 -7.37 -1.09 -1.26
N GLU A 86 -8.08 -0.34 -0.42
CA GLU A 86 -7.89 1.10 -0.30
C GLU A 86 -6.54 1.43 0.35
N LEU A 87 -6.16 0.70 1.40
CA LEU A 87 -4.83 0.83 2.01
C LEU A 87 -3.72 0.47 1.00
N LEU A 88 -3.88 -0.60 0.22
CA LEU A 88 -2.93 -0.95 -0.84
C LEU A 88 -2.77 0.20 -1.84
N ARG A 89 -3.88 0.75 -2.34
CA ARG A 89 -3.89 1.86 -3.30
C ARG A 89 -3.22 3.11 -2.72
N GLU A 90 -3.53 3.45 -1.47
CA GLU A 90 -2.92 4.58 -0.78
C GLU A 90 -1.40 4.42 -0.67
N ARG A 91 -0.91 3.25 -0.23
CA ARG A 91 0.54 2.99 -0.11
C ARG A 91 1.25 3.05 -1.46
N LEU A 92 0.65 2.53 -2.52
CA LEU A 92 1.19 2.62 -3.88
C LEU A 92 1.25 4.08 -4.37
N ALA A 93 0.18 4.86 -4.15
CA ALA A 93 0.14 6.28 -4.53
C ALA A 93 1.17 7.11 -3.74
N GLN A 94 1.22 6.94 -2.41
CA GLN A 94 2.21 7.58 -1.54
C GLN A 94 3.64 7.27 -1.99
N GLY A 95 3.94 5.99 -2.29
CA GLY A 95 5.25 5.58 -2.78
C GLY A 95 5.65 6.29 -4.07
N GLY A 96 4.75 6.33 -5.07
CA GLY A 96 5.00 7.02 -6.33
C GLY A 96 5.21 8.53 -6.18
N ILE A 97 4.35 9.19 -5.42
CA ILE A 97 4.41 10.64 -5.17
C ILE A 97 5.68 11.02 -4.40
N ARG A 98 6.03 10.27 -3.35
CA ARG A 98 7.24 10.52 -2.54
C ARG A 98 8.51 10.27 -3.33
N LEU A 99 8.54 9.22 -4.15
CA LEU A 99 9.65 8.94 -5.05
C LEU A 99 9.84 10.09 -6.05
N ALA A 100 8.77 10.52 -6.71
CA ALA A 100 8.82 11.65 -7.64
C ALA A 100 9.33 12.93 -6.96
N ALA A 101 8.85 13.24 -5.76
CA ALA A 101 9.31 14.39 -4.98
C ALA A 101 10.81 14.31 -4.63
N LYS A 102 11.31 13.14 -4.21
CA LYS A 102 12.72 12.95 -3.92
C LYS A 102 13.59 13.07 -5.16
N LEU A 103 13.17 12.50 -6.27
CA LEU A 103 13.88 12.65 -7.55
C LEU A 103 13.90 14.11 -7.98
N ASN A 104 12.78 14.82 -7.88
CA ASN A 104 12.72 16.24 -8.18
C ASN A 104 13.68 17.04 -7.29
N ALA A 105 13.73 16.78 -5.98
CA ALA A 105 14.68 17.47 -5.08
C ALA A 105 16.15 17.20 -5.45
N ILE A 106 16.47 15.97 -5.87
CA ILE A 106 17.84 15.60 -6.29
C ILE A 106 18.24 16.29 -7.60
N PHE A 107 17.30 16.43 -8.55
CA PHE A 107 17.59 16.88 -9.91
C PHE A 107 17.14 18.31 -10.25
N SER A 108 16.41 19.01 -9.37
CA SER A 108 15.92 20.38 -9.60
C SER A 108 17.01 21.46 -9.49
N GLY A 109 18.19 21.12 -8.95
CA GLY A 109 19.33 22.05 -8.85
C GLY A 109 19.16 23.18 -7.83
N TYR A 110 18.11 23.15 -6.99
CA TYR A 110 17.89 24.11 -5.91
C TYR A 110 18.07 23.42 -4.54
N PRO A 111 18.89 23.98 -3.62
CA PRO A 111 18.98 23.47 -2.25
C PRO A 111 17.67 23.71 -1.49
N ASP A 112 17.32 22.76 -0.61
CA ASP A 112 16.25 22.88 0.39
C ASP A 112 16.42 24.12 1.29
#